data_AF-A0A1B2LQD0-F1
#
_entry.id   AF-A0A1B2LQD0-F1
#
_cell.length_a   1.000
_cell.length_b   1.000
_cell.length_c   1.000
_cell.angle_alpha   90.00
_cell.angle_beta   90.00
_cell.angle_gamma   90.00
#
_symmetry.space_group_name_H-M   'P 1'
#
loop_
_entity.id
_entity.type
_entity.pdbx_description
1 polymer ?
#
loop_
_entity_poly.entity_id
_entity_poly.type
_entity_poly.pdbx_seq_one_letter_code
_entity_poly.pdbx_strand_id
1 'polypeptide(L)'
;MNNMASNSSRNLLLFATVLLYVFAPAAATRSYCFPGMVGSPSDLIPSCRDYVEQATCGFDTEGPPFMARDDCCKQLAAIPQHCRCEALRYFIGRRSRPDQIGGLIDLAGCPREPQRDFARILVTPGQCNLATIHNAPYCLAMDESQWH
;
A
#
# COMPACT_ATOMS: atom_id res chain seq x y z
N MET A 1 -62.31 51.11 -30.25
CA MET A 1 -62.80 49.75 -29.94
C MET A 1 -61.60 48.81 -29.82
N ASN A 2 -61.64 47.94 -28.80
CA ASN A 2 -60.82 46.74 -28.55
C ASN A 2 -59.64 46.86 -27.58
N ASN A 3 -59.97 46.51 -26.32
CA ASN A 3 -59.44 45.40 -25.50
C ASN A 3 -58.12 45.51 -24.72
N MET A 4 -58.33 45.26 -23.42
CA MET A 4 -57.42 44.82 -22.37
C MET A 4 -56.53 43.63 -22.79
N ALA A 5 -55.31 43.55 -22.24
CA ALA A 5 -54.97 42.57 -21.19
C ALA A 5 -53.50 42.70 -20.77
N SER A 6 -53.31 42.74 -19.44
CA SER A 6 -52.04 42.60 -18.74
C SER A 6 -51.45 41.20 -18.96
N ASN A 7 -50.13 41.08 -19.09
CA ASN A 7 -49.46 39.83 -18.70
C ASN A 7 -48.00 40.07 -18.25
N SER A 8 -47.89 40.43 -16.97
CA SER A 8 -46.74 40.17 -16.12
C SER A 8 -46.52 38.65 -16.02
N SER A 9 -45.37 38.13 -16.50
CA SER A 9 -44.75 36.84 -16.09
C SER A 9 -43.79 36.27 -17.15
N ARG A 10 -42.65 36.92 -17.44
CA ARG A 10 -41.61 36.28 -18.28
C ARG A 10 -40.17 36.39 -17.79
N ASN A 11 -39.90 37.12 -16.71
CA ASN A 11 -38.53 37.32 -16.21
C ASN A 11 -38.20 36.58 -14.90
N LEU A 12 -39.08 35.68 -14.43
CA LEU A 12 -38.86 34.88 -13.21
C LEU A 12 -38.43 33.44 -13.52
N LEU A 13 -37.69 33.22 -14.62
CA LEU A 13 -37.21 31.89 -15.02
C LEU A 13 -35.74 31.92 -15.49
N LEU A 14 -34.87 32.61 -14.76
CA LEU A 14 -33.41 32.46 -14.92
C LEU A 14 -32.75 32.14 -13.58
N PHE A 15 -33.36 31.26 -12.80
CA PHE A 15 -32.66 30.51 -11.75
C PHE A 15 -32.35 29.11 -12.28
N ALA A 16 -31.05 28.80 -12.36
CA ALA A 16 -30.40 27.48 -12.22
C ALA A 16 -29.22 27.35 -13.18
N THR A 17 -28.13 28.10 -12.94
CA THR A 17 -26.82 27.64 -13.37
C THR A 17 -26.47 26.41 -12.53
N VAL A 18 -26.83 25.24 -13.03
CA VAL A 18 -26.50 23.95 -12.47
C VAL A 18 -24.97 23.80 -12.49
N LEU A 19 -24.35 23.86 -11.32
CA LEU A 19 -22.95 23.48 -11.12
C LEU A 19 -22.83 21.97 -11.31
N LEU A 20 -22.61 21.52 -12.56
CA LEU A 20 -22.18 20.16 -12.83
C LEU A 20 -20.70 20.04 -12.50
N TYR A 21 -20.39 19.86 -11.22
CA TYR A 21 -19.08 19.40 -10.78
C TYR A 21 -18.95 17.95 -11.23
N VAL A 22 -18.21 17.71 -12.32
CA VAL A 22 -17.89 16.36 -12.78
C VAL A 22 -16.88 15.79 -11.80
N PHE A 23 -17.36 15.14 -10.74
CA PHE A 23 -16.52 14.17 -10.04
C PHE A 23 -16.33 13.01 -11.00
N ALA A 24 -15.21 13.01 -11.72
CA ALA A 24 -14.73 11.80 -12.37
C ALA A 24 -14.54 10.77 -11.24
N PRO A 25 -15.30 9.66 -11.20
CA PRO A 25 -14.90 8.56 -10.37
C PRO A 25 -13.56 8.12 -10.95
N ALA A 26 -12.48 8.32 -10.18
CA ALA A 26 -11.26 7.58 -10.42
C ALA A 26 -11.64 6.12 -10.23
N ALA A 27 -12.06 5.47 -11.32
CA ALA A 27 -12.14 4.04 -11.38
C ALA A 27 -10.72 3.58 -11.09
N ALA A 28 -10.48 3.17 -9.84
CA ALA A 28 -9.32 2.37 -9.51
C ALA A 28 -9.49 1.10 -10.32
N THR A 29 -8.98 1.10 -11.55
CA THR A 29 -8.55 -0.12 -12.17
C THR A 29 -7.71 -0.80 -11.11
N ARG A 30 -8.14 -1.96 -10.61
CA ARG A 30 -7.28 -2.81 -9.79
C ARG A 30 -6.09 -3.14 -10.70
N SER A 31 -5.10 -2.25 -10.69
CA SER A 31 -3.83 -2.45 -11.36
C SER A 31 -3.17 -3.49 -10.51
N TYR A 32 -3.35 -4.75 -10.92
CA TYR A 32 -2.76 -5.87 -10.24
C TYR A 32 -1.25 -5.61 -10.20
N CYS A 33 -0.67 -5.66 -9.01
CA CYS A 33 0.76 -5.42 -8.85
C CYS A 33 1.60 -6.59 -9.34
N PHE A 34 1.03 -7.80 -9.33
CA PHE A 34 1.73 -9.04 -9.66
C PHE A 34 0.95 -10.02 -10.57
N PRO A 35 0.23 -9.58 -11.62
CA PRO A 35 -0.49 -10.49 -12.51
C PRO A 35 0.50 -11.24 -13.40
N GLY A 36 0.61 -12.56 -13.24
CA GLY A 36 1.40 -13.41 -14.13
C GLY A 36 2.93 -13.28 -14.02
N MET A 37 3.46 -12.73 -12.91
CA MET A 37 4.91 -12.74 -12.67
C MET A 37 5.42 -14.16 -12.38
N VAL A 38 6.56 -14.50 -12.97
CA VAL A 38 7.35 -15.69 -12.67
C VAL A 38 8.24 -15.35 -11.46
N GLY A 39 7.78 -15.70 -10.26
CA GLY A 39 8.45 -15.39 -8.98
C GLY A 39 7.46 -14.92 -7.92
N SER A 40 7.80 -15.08 -6.64
CA SER A 40 6.99 -14.54 -5.54
C SER A 40 7.26 -13.04 -5.42
N PRO A 41 6.26 -12.17 -5.19
CA PRO A 41 6.48 -10.74 -4.93
C PRO A 41 7.46 -10.46 -3.79
N SER A 42 7.63 -11.42 -2.89
CA SER A 42 8.61 -11.32 -1.81
C SER A 42 10.05 -11.56 -2.25
N ASP A 43 10.27 -12.22 -3.40
CA ASP A 43 11.59 -12.35 -4.04
C ASP A 43 12.09 -10.98 -4.57
N LEU A 44 11.21 -9.96 -4.60
CA LEU A 44 11.57 -8.59 -4.97
C LEU A 44 12.26 -7.82 -3.84
N ILE A 45 12.11 -8.27 -2.59
CA ILE A 45 12.69 -7.59 -1.42
C ILE A 45 13.52 -8.55 -0.54
N PRO A 46 14.48 -9.31 -1.10
CA PRO A 46 15.28 -10.25 -0.32
C PRO A 46 16.06 -9.58 0.80
N SER A 47 16.57 -8.36 0.59
CA SER A 47 17.31 -7.62 1.63
C SER A 47 16.40 -7.13 2.77
N CYS A 48 15.09 -7.03 2.54
CA CYS A 48 14.15 -6.76 3.62
C CYS A 48 13.98 -7.96 4.55
N ARG A 49 14.20 -9.20 4.07
CA ARG A 49 14.26 -10.37 4.95
C ARG A 49 15.44 -10.25 5.92
N ASP A 50 16.62 -10.02 5.38
CA ASP A 50 17.85 -9.87 6.17
C ASP A 50 17.70 -8.74 7.19
N TYR A 51 17.13 -7.61 6.78
CA TYR A 51 16.91 -6.49 7.67
C TYR A 51 15.92 -6.80 8.80
N VAL A 52 14.79 -7.42 8.49
CA VAL A 52 13.78 -7.81 9.49
C VAL A 52 14.38 -8.80 10.47
N GLU A 53 15.04 -9.84 9.96
CA GLU A 53 15.66 -10.88 10.78
C GLU A 53 16.75 -10.29 11.68
N GLN A 54 17.61 -9.42 11.18
CA GLN A 54 18.61 -8.72 12.00
C GLN A 54 17.96 -7.82 13.06
N ALA A 55 16.90 -7.08 12.71
CA ALA A 55 16.23 -6.16 13.62
C ALA A 55 15.42 -6.86 14.73
N THR A 56 14.86 -8.04 14.46
CA THR A 56 13.97 -8.73 15.40
C THR A 56 14.59 -9.96 16.06
N CYS A 57 15.49 -10.64 15.38
CA CYS A 57 16.10 -11.88 15.84
C CYS A 57 17.52 -11.67 16.38
N GLY A 58 18.15 -10.54 16.09
CA GLY A 58 19.55 -10.29 16.46
C GLY A 58 20.53 -11.21 15.72
N PHE A 59 20.15 -11.72 14.55
CA PHE A 59 21.08 -12.45 13.70
C PHE A 59 22.10 -11.48 13.11
N ASP A 60 23.38 -11.83 13.23
CA ASP A 60 24.45 -11.17 12.50
C ASP A 60 24.38 -11.61 11.04
N THR A 61 23.67 -10.83 10.22
CA THR A 61 23.75 -10.93 8.76
C THR A 61 25.13 -10.43 8.29
N GLU A 62 25.56 -10.85 7.10
CA GLU A 62 26.80 -10.33 6.51
C GLU A 62 26.70 -8.81 6.30
N GLY A 63 27.33 -8.06 7.20
CA GLY A 63 27.45 -6.61 7.10
C GLY A 63 26.83 -5.85 8.27
N PRO A 64 27.16 -4.55 8.42
CA PRO A 64 26.56 -3.68 9.42
C PRO A 64 25.03 -3.58 9.27
N PRO A 65 24.27 -3.45 10.38
CA PRO A 65 22.80 -3.33 10.35
C PRO A 65 22.25 -2.21 9.47
N PHE A 66 23.01 -1.13 9.29
CA PHE A 66 22.59 -0.02 8.43
C PHE A 66 22.57 -0.43 6.95
N MET A 67 23.44 -1.34 6.51
CA MET A 67 23.51 -1.78 5.12
C MET A 67 22.28 -2.61 4.75
N ALA A 68 21.87 -3.53 5.62
CA ALA A 68 20.64 -4.32 5.43
C ALA A 68 19.41 -3.42 5.30
N ARG A 69 19.30 -2.39 6.16
CA ARG A 69 18.23 -1.38 6.07
C ARG A 69 18.28 -0.63 4.74
N ASP A 70 19.42 -0.10 4.35
CA ASP A 70 19.55 0.71 3.14
C ASP A 70 19.19 -0.09 1.89
N ASP A 71 19.65 -1.35 1.80
CA ASP A 71 19.37 -2.21 0.65
C ASP A 71 17.90 -2.66 0.62
N CYS A 72 17.30 -2.96 1.78
CA CYS A 72 15.85 -3.17 1.88
C CYS A 72 15.09 -1.93 1.38
N CYS A 73 15.45 -0.73 1.83
CA CYS A 73 14.74 0.48 1.46
C CYS A 73 14.91 0.83 -0.02
N LYS A 74 16.06 0.56 -0.63
CA LYS A 74 16.27 0.69 -2.08
C LYS A 74 15.36 -0.25 -2.86
N GLN A 75 15.27 -1.53 -2.47
CA GLN A 75 14.40 -2.51 -3.12
C GLN A 75 12.92 -2.11 -3.00
N LEU A 76 12.50 -1.71 -1.80
CA LEU A 76 11.13 -1.27 -1.55
C LEU A 76 10.78 0.03 -2.30
N ALA A 77 11.74 0.93 -2.48
CA ALA A 77 11.56 2.15 -3.28
C ALA A 77 11.41 1.86 -4.78
N ALA A 78 12.09 0.83 -5.29
CA ALA A 78 12.00 0.39 -6.69
C ALA A 78 10.62 -0.17 -7.05
N ILE A 79 9.87 -0.67 -6.06
CA ILE A 79 8.48 -1.09 -6.24
C ILE A 79 7.61 0.17 -6.46
N PRO A 80 6.72 0.18 -7.48
CA PRO A 80 5.80 1.29 -7.71
C PRO A 80 5.01 1.66 -6.46
N GLN A 81 4.79 2.95 -6.25
CA GLN A 81 4.12 3.47 -5.05
C GLN A 81 2.79 2.75 -4.73
N HIS A 82 1.97 2.48 -5.75
CA HIS A 82 0.68 1.81 -5.60
C HIS A 82 0.81 0.32 -5.20
N CYS A 83 1.98 -0.30 -5.36
CA CYS A 83 2.24 -1.71 -5.11
C CYS A 83 3.01 -2.04 -3.83
N ARG A 84 3.60 -1.03 -3.17
CA ARG A 84 4.43 -1.24 -1.96
C ARG A 84 3.69 -1.96 -0.84
N CYS A 85 2.42 -1.59 -0.59
CA CYS A 85 1.63 -2.26 0.45
C CYS A 85 1.27 -3.70 0.08
N GLU A 86 1.03 -3.98 -1.20
CA GLU A 86 0.76 -5.35 -1.64
C GLU A 86 2.01 -6.22 -1.53
N ALA A 87 3.17 -5.71 -1.97
CA ALA A 87 4.46 -6.36 -1.81
C ALA A 87 4.75 -6.69 -0.33
N LEU A 88 4.52 -5.74 0.59
CA LEU A 88 4.67 -5.97 2.01
C LEU A 88 3.74 -7.06 2.55
N ARG A 89 2.48 -7.14 2.08
CA ARG A 89 1.57 -8.23 2.49
C ARG A 89 2.06 -9.59 2.03
N TYR A 90 2.57 -9.70 0.80
CA TYR A 90 3.18 -10.93 0.30
C TYR A 90 4.40 -11.34 1.12
N PHE A 91 5.25 -10.37 1.45
CA PHE A 91 6.45 -10.58 2.27
C PHE A 91 6.13 -10.97 3.71
N ILE A 92 5.17 -10.31 4.35
CA ILE A 92 4.68 -10.68 5.70
C ILE A 92 4.09 -12.09 5.71
N GLY A 93 3.46 -12.48 4.60
CA GLY A 93 2.84 -13.78 4.43
C GLY A 93 1.55 -13.97 5.23
N ARG A 94 0.76 -14.93 4.78
CA ARG A 94 -0.49 -15.35 5.45
C ARG A 94 -0.17 -16.20 6.69
N ARG A 95 -0.87 -16.01 7.81
CA ARG A 95 -0.87 -16.94 8.96
C ARG A 95 -1.45 -18.29 8.55
N SER A 96 -2.44 -18.28 7.67
CA SER A 96 -3.04 -19.51 7.12
C SER A 96 -2.09 -20.34 6.24
N ARG A 97 -0.96 -19.78 5.79
CA ARG A 97 0.06 -20.45 4.96
C ARG A 97 1.47 -20.18 5.49
N PRO A 98 1.89 -20.87 6.56
CA PRO A 98 3.20 -20.65 7.17
C PRO A 98 4.37 -21.01 6.23
N ASP A 99 4.11 -21.89 5.26
CA ASP A 99 5.03 -22.37 4.22
C ASP A 99 5.00 -21.52 2.94
N GLN A 100 4.33 -20.36 2.95
CA GLN A 100 4.25 -19.50 1.79
C GLN A 100 5.65 -19.08 1.32
N ILE A 101 6.00 -19.46 0.09
CA ILE A 101 7.25 -19.08 -0.55
C ILE A 101 7.37 -17.55 -0.56
N GLY A 102 8.48 -17.07 0.01
CA GLY A 102 8.77 -15.65 0.13
C GLY A 102 8.15 -14.97 1.36
N GLY A 103 7.28 -15.63 2.12
CA GLY A 103 6.78 -15.12 3.40
C GLY A 103 7.84 -15.16 4.50
N LEU A 104 7.65 -14.37 5.57
CA LEU A 104 8.39 -14.55 6.82
C LEU A 104 8.09 -15.94 7.39
N ILE A 105 9.08 -16.56 8.03
CA ILE A 105 9.02 -17.92 8.58
C ILE A 105 9.48 -17.92 10.04
N ASP A 106 9.12 -18.96 10.79
CA ASP A 106 9.66 -19.17 12.13
C ASP A 106 11.12 -19.63 12.04
N LEU A 107 11.98 -18.96 12.80
CA LEU A 107 13.40 -19.30 12.92
C LEU A 107 13.70 -19.79 14.35
N ALA A 108 14.75 -20.58 14.51
CA ALA A 108 15.14 -21.08 15.83
C ALA A 108 15.45 -19.92 16.79
N GLY A 109 14.67 -19.78 17.85
CA GLY A 109 14.80 -18.67 18.81
C GLY A 109 14.23 -17.33 18.35
N CYS A 110 13.68 -17.25 17.14
CA CYS A 110 13.03 -16.03 16.63
C CYS A 110 11.67 -16.35 16.01
N PRO A 111 10.58 -16.18 16.76
CA PRO A 111 9.25 -16.42 16.24
C PRO A 111 8.91 -15.43 15.14
N ARG A 112 8.01 -15.84 14.25
CA ARG A 112 7.60 -15.06 13.08
C ARG A 112 6.78 -13.82 13.41
N GLU A 113 6.07 -13.80 14.53
CA GLU A 113 5.15 -12.68 14.82
C GLU A 113 5.88 -11.34 15.07
N PRO A 114 6.97 -11.26 15.87
CA PRO A 114 7.82 -10.07 15.93
C PRO A 114 8.36 -9.62 14.57
N GLN A 115 8.78 -10.56 13.72
CA GLN A 115 9.23 -10.26 12.36
C GLN A 115 8.10 -9.57 11.55
N ARG A 116 6.86 -10.08 11.66
CA ARG A 116 5.69 -9.53 10.97
C ARG A 116 5.32 -8.15 11.49
N ASP A 117 5.35 -7.93 12.79
CA ASP A 117 5.12 -6.62 13.41
C ASP A 117 6.11 -5.58 12.89
N PHE A 118 7.38 -5.95 12.81
CA PHE A 118 8.42 -5.08 12.26
C PHE A 118 8.23 -4.83 10.75
N ALA A 119 7.92 -5.87 9.98
CA ALA A 119 7.69 -5.75 8.54
C ALA A 119 6.53 -4.81 8.17
N ARG A 120 5.48 -4.73 9.02
CA ARG A 120 4.34 -3.81 8.83
C ARG A 120 4.75 -2.34 8.83
N ILE A 121 5.84 -1.99 9.51
CA ILE A 121 6.29 -0.60 9.67
C ILE A 121 7.40 -0.21 8.70
N LEU A 122 7.84 -1.08 7.78
CA LEU A 122 8.96 -0.79 6.87
C LEU A 122 8.77 0.48 6.03
N VAL A 123 7.55 0.79 5.58
CA VAL A 123 7.27 2.02 4.82
C VAL A 123 7.24 3.29 5.68
N THR A 124 7.17 3.17 7.00
CA THR A 124 6.89 4.29 7.91
C THR A 124 8.11 5.19 8.16
N PRO A 125 7.91 6.42 8.66
CA PRO A 125 9.00 7.25 9.17
C PRO A 125 9.76 6.51 10.27
N GLY A 126 11.09 6.56 10.22
CA GLY A 126 11.97 5.78 11.11
C GLY A 126 12.50 4.50 10.48
N GLN A 127 11.82 3.99 9.43
CA GLN A 127 12.28 2.88 8.60
C GLN A 127 12.67 3.38 7.21
N CYS A 128 11.92 3.05 6.15
CA CYS A 128 12.22 3.51 4.80
C CYS A 128 11.55 4.82 4.40
N ASN A 129 10.51 5.27 5.12
CA ASN A 129 9.78 6.53 4.84
C ASN A 129 9.34 6.66 3.37
N LEU A 130 8.67 5.62 2.84
CA LEU A 130 8.26 5.54 1.44
C LEU A 130 6.76 5.73 1.29
N ALA A 131 6.34 6.68 0.44
CA ALA A 131 4.92 6.86 0.11
C ALA A 131 4.31 5.58 -0.47
N THR A 132 3.02 5.35 -0.26
CA THR A 132 2.31 4.15 -0.75
C THR A 132 1.10 4.53 -1.59
N ILE A 133 0.21 3.59 -1.90
CA ILE A 133 -1.09 3.86 -2.52
C ILE A 133 -1.91 4.94 -1.80
N HIS A 134 -1.61 5.20 -0.52
CA HIS A 134 -2.25 6.24 0.30
C HIS A 134 -1.62 7.63 0.17
N ASN A 135 -0.64 7.82 -0.72
CA ASN A 135 0.17 9.06 -0.83
C ASN A 135 0.86 9.47 0.49
N ALA A 136 1.09 8.50 1.37
CA ALA A 136 1.66 8.70 2.68
C ALA A 136 2.50 7.46 3.07
N PRO A 137 3.46 7.59 4.01
CA PRO A 137 4.35 6.51 4.42
C PRO A 137 3.68 5.56 5.41
N TYR A 138 2.57 4.95 5.02
CA TYR A 138 1.90 3.91 5.79
C TYR A 138 1.13 2.96 4.87
N CYS A 139 0.76 1.80 5.39
CA CYS A 139 -0.17 0.87 4.74
C CYS A 139 -1.34 0.60 5.67
N LEU A 140 -2.57 0.73 5.17
CA LEU A 140 -3.78 0.30 5.88
C LEU A 140 -3.99 -1.21 5.69
N ALA A 141 -4.79 -1.85 6.53
CA ALA A 141 -5.17 -3.26 6.38
C ALA A 141 -3.98 -4.20 6.20
N MET A 142 -3.02 -4.11 7.13
CA MET A 142 -1.83 -4.96 7.17
C MET A 142 -2.03 -6.23 8.00
N ASP A 143 -3.19 -6.38 8.63
CA ASP A 143 -3.63 -7.65 9.23
C ASP A 143 -4.29 -8.54 8.19
N GLU A 144 -3.96 -9.83 8.22
CA GLU A 144 -4.46 -10.82 7.26
C GLU A 144 -6.00 -10.87 7.22
N SER A 145 -6.69 -10.66 8.34
CA SER A 145 -8.15 -10.62 8.40
C SER A 145 -8.77 -9.51 7.53
N GLN A 146 -7.96 -8.56 7.06
CA GLN A 146 -8.37 -7.40 6.29
C GLN A 146 -7.91 -7.50 4.82
N TRP A 147 -7.25 -8.59 4.42
CA TRP A 147 -6.77 -8.82 3.06
C TRP A 147 -7.90 -9.44 2.21
N HIS A 148 -8.74 -8.59 1.59
CA HIS A 148 -9.84 -9.00 0.72
C HIS A 148 -9.60 -8.64 -0.76
#